data_AF-A0A0G1RKI7-F1
#
_entry.id   AF-A0A0G1RKI7-F1
#
_cell.length_a   1.000
_cell.length_b   1.000
_cell.length_c   1.000
_cell.angle_alpha   90.00
_cell.angle_beta   90.00
_cell.angle_gamma   90.00
#
_symmetry.space_group_name_H-M   'P 1'
#
loop_
_entity.id
_entity.type
_entity.pdbx_description
1 polymer ?
#
loop_
_entity_poly.entity_id
_entity_poly.type
_entity_poly.pdbx_seq_one_letter_code
_entity_poly.pdbx_strand_id
1 'polypeptide(L)'
;MCDTERVKEKEIDRDDKNFPEKLKSELVRPIVKKLWYRGKWNSKLFEKCAAVVGARKMSRYGKQALGEIIPKLCGAGYTIVSGLMYGVDQEAHKLTLECGGCAIAVLGYGTQRNRIVVGISDVIVVAEAGEKSGSLNTASWARRMNKPVYAIPGSVFSPTSEGTNWLVAQGLAKALTVTESQ
;
A
#
# COMPACT_ATOMS: atom_id res chain seq x y z
N MET A 1 -32.38 7.90 13.74
CA MET A 1 -31.60 9.09 13.29
C MET A 1 -30.21 8.92 13.86
N CYS A 2 -29.22 8.62 13.02
CA CYS A 2 -27.83 8.52 13.43
C CYS A 2 -27.22 9.90 13.18
N ASP A 3 -26.79 10.59 14.24
CA ASP A 3 -26.13 11.89 14.14
C ASP A 3 -24.90 11.74 13.25
N THR A 4 -25.02 12.25 12.03
CA THR A 4 -23.91 12.41 11.10
C THR A 4 -23.25 13.74 11.41
N GLU A 5 -22.63 13.85 12.59
CA GLU A 5 -21.65 14.90 12.80
C GLU A 5 -20.59 14.73 11.70
N ARG A 6 -20.57 15.65 10.73
CA ARG A 6 -19.56 15.70 9.68
C ARG A 6 -18.22 15.89 10.37
N VAL A 7 -17.48 14.81 10.56
CA VAL A 7 -16.11 14.84 11.05
C VAL A 7 -15.33 15.79 10.15
N LYS A 8 -14.87 16.92 10.69
CA LYS A 8 -14.19 17.98 9.92
C LYS A 8 -12.94 17.41 9.26
N GLU A 9 -12.90 17.46 7.94
CA GLU A 9 -11.69 17.24 7.16
C GLU A 9 -10.71 18.39 7.42
N LYS A 10 -9.43 18.04 7.57
CA LYS A 10 -8.35 19.01 7.71
C LYS A 10 -7.53 19.03 6.44
N GLU A 11 -6.91 20.15 6.14
CA GLU A 11 -6.03 20.30 4.98
C GLU A 11 -4.59 20.53 5.38
N ILE A 12 -3.69 20.19 4.47
CA ILE A 12 -2.26 20.48 4.57
C ILE A 12 -1.72 20.85 3.19
N ASP A 13 -1.12 22.02 3.11
CA ASP A 13 -0.47 22.53 1.90
C ASP A 13 0.92 21.93 1.72
N ARG A 14 1.39 21.85 0.47
CA ARG A 14 2.71 21.29 0.12
C ARG A 14 3.87 21.99 0.85
N ASP A 15 3.74 23.29 1.10
CA ASP A 15 4.77 24.10 1.74
C ASP A 15 4.70 24.00 3.28
N ASP A 16 3.70 23.32 3.84
CA ASP A 16 3.62 23.06 5.28
C ASP A 16 4.78 22.14 5.71
N LYS A 17 5.35 22.44 6.89
CA LYS A 17 6.44 21.66 7.50
C LYS A 17 6.07 20.20 7.80
N ASN A 18 4.77 19.91 7.96
CA ASN A 18 4.27 18.57 8.26
C ASN A 18 3.81 17.82 7.00
N PHE A 19 3.99 18.41 5.82
CA PHE A 19 3.66 17.75 4.56
C PHE A 19 4.62 16.57 4.34
N PRO A 20 4.17 15.42 3.81
CA PRO A 20 5.04 14.26 3.67
C PRO A 20 6.14 14.55 2.63
N GLU A 21 7.38 14.69 3.08
CA GLU A 21 8.53 15.01 2.23
C GLU A 21 8.67 14.06 1.03
N LYS A 22 8.33 12.78 1.22
CA LYS A 22 8.34 11.77 0.15
C LYS A 22 7.41 12.12 -1.04
N LEU A 23 6.31 12.84 -0.79
CA LEU A 23 5.40 13.34 -1.85
C LEU A 23 5.89 14.63 -2.52
N LYS A 24 6.96 15.25 -2.00
CA LYS A 24 7.58 16.39 -2.66
C LYS A 24 8.47 15.98 -3.85
N SER A 25 8.79 14.69 -3.97
CA SER A 25 9.54 14.17 -5.12
C SER A 25 8.88 14.52 -6.46
N GLU A 26 9.71 14.97 -7.41
CA GLU A 26 9.33 15.26 -8.80
C GLU A 26 8.86 14.02 -9.58
N LEU A 27 9.10 12.81 -9.05
CA LEU A 27 8.61 11.57 -9.62
C LEU A 27 7.12 11.35 -9.31
N VAL A 28 6.56 12.04 -8.31
CA VAL A 28 5.15 11.97 -7.93
C VAL A 28 4.35 12.99 -8.75
N ARG A 29 4.09 12.67 -10.03
CA ARG A 29 3.36 13.55 -10.96
C ARG A 29 1.92 13.09 -11.26
N PRO A 30 0.95 14.02 -11.35
CA PRO A 30 1.09 15.47 -11.19
C PRO A 30 1.42 15.89 -9.75
N ILE A 31 2.13 17.02 -9.62
CA ILE A 31 2.60 17.54 -8.34
C ILE A 31 1.41 17.68 -7.38
N VAL A 32 1.58 17.11 -6.19
CA VAL A 32 0.59 17.21 -5.11
C VAL A 32 0.77 18.57 -4.44
N LYS A 33 -0.18 19.49 -4.67
CA LYS A 33 -0.18 20.84 -4.11
C LYS A 33 -0.78 20.91 -2.70
N LYS A 34 -1.77 20.06 -2.43
CA LYS A 34 -2.54 20.03 -1.19
C LYS A 34 -3.04 18.61 -0.92
N LEU A 35 -3.18 18.27 0.37
CA LEU A 35 -3.83 17.05 0.82
C LEU A 35 -4.95 17.38 1.80
N TRP A 36 -6.02 16.59 1.75
CA TRP A 36 -7.04 16.54 2.78
C TRP A 36 -6.88 15.26 3.57
N TYR A 37 -7.09 15.33 4.88
CA TYR A 37 -6.95 14.18 5.75
C TYR A 37 -8.00 14.15 6.84
N ARG A 38 -8.21 12.94 7.37
CA ARG A 38 -9.03 12.66 8.53
C ARG A 38 -8.29 11.70 9.45
N GLY A 39 -8.25 12.01 10.74
CA GLY A 39 -7.55 11.22 11.75
C GLY A 39 -6.39 11.97 12.39
N LYS A 40 -5.51 11.23 13.07
CA LYS A 40 -4.33 11.78 13.74
C LYS A 40 -3.19 11.94 12.73
N TRP A 41 -2.88 13.18 12.37
CA TRP A 41 -1.73 13.47 11.51
C TRP A 41 -0.46 13.61 12.33
N ASN A 42 0.58 12.88 11.93
CA ASN A 42 1.89 12.91 12.58
C ASN A 42 2.96 12.63 11.51
N SER A 43 4.02 13.44 11.44
CA SER A 43 5.13 13.26 10.49
C SER A 43 5.77 11.87 10.60
N LYS A 44 5.81 11.28 11.80
CA LYS A 44 6.32 9.93 12.05
C LYS A 44 5.61 8.84 11.25
N LEU A 45 4.34 9.05 10.88
CA LEU A 45 3.58 8.10 10.06
C LEU A 45 4.20 7.90 8.67
N PHE A 46 4.97 8.88 8.19
CA PHE A 46 5.55 8.89 6.86
C PHE A 46 7.04 8.52 6.85
N GLU A 47 7.66 8.30 8.01
CA GLU A 47 9.10 8.00 8.12
C GLU A 47 9.44 6.63 7.52
N LYS A 48 8.64 5.60 7.85
CA LYS A 48 8.84 4.22 7.41
C LYS A 48 7.52 3.62 6.96
N CYS A 49 7.32 3.49 5.65
CA CYS A 49 6.04 3.12 5.05
C CYS A 49 6.17 1.91 4.12
N ALA A 50 5.23 0.97 4.25
CA ALA A 50 5.09 -0.15 3.33
C ALA A 50 3.72 -0.07 2.66
N ALA A 51 3.69 0.04 1.33
CA ALA A 51 2.44 -0.09 0.60
C ALA A 51 2.06 -1.57 0.51
N VAL A 52 0.81 -1.90 0.85
CA VAL A 52 0.27 -3.24 0.65
C VAL A 52 -0.93 -3.13 -0.27
N VAL A 53 -0.84 -3.74 -1.45
CA VAL A 53 -1.86 -3.66 -2.48
C VAL A 53 -2.14 -5.02 -3.07
N GLY A 54 -3.34 -5.21 -3.61
CA GLY A 54 -3.64 -6.48 -4.26
C GLY A 54 -5.06 -6.63 -4.77
N ALA A 55 -5.44 -7.88 -5.01
CA ALA A 55 -6.71 -8.26 -5.59
C ALA A 55 -7.86 -7.85 -4.68
N ARG A 56 -8.94 -7.35 -5.29
CA ARG A 56 -10.15 -7.00 -4.55
C ARG A 56 -10.95 -8.24 -4.13
N LYS A 57 -10.85 -9.32 -4.91
CA LYS A 57 -11.32 -10.66 -4.53
C LYS A 57 -10.12 -11.46 -4.05
N MET A 58 -9.83 -11.34 -2.76
CA MET A 58 -8.68 -11.99 -2.12
C MET A 58 -8.95 -13.48 -1.86
N SER A 59 -7.94 -14.33 -2.03
CA SER A 59 -7.99 -15.75 -1.73
C SER A 59 -7.73 -16.04 -0.24
N ARG A 60 -8.03 -17.27 0.19
CA ARG A 60 -7.67 -17.73 1.54
C ARG A 60 -6.15 -17.74 1.74
N TYR A 61 -5.38 -18.10 0.71
CA TYR A 61 -3.93 -18.07 0.75
C TYR A 61 -3.41 -16.64 0.95
N GLY A 62 -3.91 -15.68 0.17
CA GLY A 62 -3.54 -14.26 0.31
C GLY A 62 -3.82 -13.73 1.72
N LYS A 63 -4.98 -14.08 2.30
CA LYS A 63 -5.33 -13.75 3.68
C LYS A 63 -4.34 -14.34 4.69
N GLN A 64 -3.99 -15.62 4.56
CA GLN A 64 -3.03 -16.28 5.45
C GLN A 64 -1.63 -15.66 5.32
N ALA A 65 -1.17 -15.41 4.09
CA ALA A 65 0.12 -14.80 3.84
C ALA A 65 0.21 -13.38 4.46
N LEU A 66 -0.83 -12.56 4.31
CA LEU A 66 -0.88 -11.25 4.98
C LEU A 66 -0.91 -11.36 6.50
N GLY A 67 -1.60 -12.38 7.04
CA GLY A 67 -1.64 -12.67 8.47
C GLY A 67 -0.26 -12.88 9.09
N GLU A 68 0.71 -13.38 8.32
CA GLU A 68 2.09 -13.56 8.76
C GLU A 68 2.99 -12.36 8.45
N ILE A 69 2.78 -11.72 7.29
CA ILE A 69 3.65 -10.63 6.80
C ILE A 69 3.36 -9.31 7.53
N ILE A 70 2.09 -8.96 7.72
CA ILE A 70 1.71 -7.65 8.28
C ILE A 70 2.23 -7.50 9.72
N PRO A 71 2.05 -8.46 10.64
CA PRO A 71 2.59 -8.32 12.00
C PRO A 71 4.10 -8.11 12.05
N LYS A 72 4.86 -8.78 11.16
CA LYS A 72 6.31 -8.58 11.06
C LYS A 72 6.66 -7.17 10.58
N LEU A 73 5.93 -6.64 9.60
CA LEU A 73 6.09 -5.25 9.16
C LEU A 73 5.73 -4.26 10.27
N CYS A 74 4.63 -4.49 11.01
CA CYS A 74 4.25 -3.68 12.17
C CYS A 74 5.38 -3.68 13.22
N GLY A 75 5.88 -4.86 13.59
CA GLY A 75 6.95 -5.03 14.58
C GLY A 75 8.27 -4.38 14.16
N ALA A 76 8.54 -4.33 12.86
CA ALA A 76 9.67 -3.59 12.29
C ALA A 76 9.44 -2.07 12.19
N GLY A 77 8.29 -1.57 12.66
CA GLY A 77 7.95 -0.14 12.70
C GLY A 77 7.43 0.43 11.38
N TYR A 78 6.96 -0.40 10.44
CA TYR A 78 6.34 0.10 9.21
C TYR A 78 4.92 0.60 9.47
N THR A 79 4.60 1.77 8.94
CA THR A 79 3.23 2.22 8.71
C THR A 79 2.70 1.59 7.42
N ILE A 80 1.56 0.91 7.49
CA ILE A 80 0.95 0.25 6.33
C ILE A 80 0.11 1.25 5.55
N VAL A 81 0.45 1.42 4.28
CA VAL A 81 -0.23 2.32 3.35
C VAL A 81 -1.05 1.51 2.37
N SER A 82 -2.34 1.83 2.22
CA SER A 82 -3.18 1.17 1.23
C SER A 82 -4.32 2.06 0.75
N GLY A 83 -5.18 1.52 -0.11
CA GLY A 83 -6.22 2.25 -0.82
C GLY A 83 -7.62 2.21 -0.23
N LEU A 84 -7.79 1.52 0.90
CA LEU A 84 -9.10 1.27 1.53
C LEU A 84 -10.12 0.62 0.57
N MET A 85 -9.65 -0.18 -0.40
CA MET A 85 -10.54 -1.02 -1.21
C MET A 85 -10.87 -2.32 -0.49
N TYR A 86 -11.91 -3.03 -0.95
CA TYR A 86 -12.19 -4.40 -0.49
C TYR A 86 -11.06 -5.36 -0.90
N GLY A 87 -10.97 -6.50 -0.22
CA GLY A 87 -9.94 -7.51 -0.47
C GLY A 87 -8.64 -7.21 0.26
N VAL A 88 -7.51 -7.23 -0.46
CA VAL A 88 -6.17 -7.07 0.13
C VAL A 88 -6.03 -5.77 0.93
N ASP A 89 -6.48 -4.64 0.40
CA ASP A 89 -6.35 -3.34 1.06
C ASP A 89 -7.07 -3.33 2.43
N GLN A 90 -8.30 -3.83 2.48
CA GLN A 90 -9.09 -3.93 3.71
C GLN A 90 -8.45 -4.88 4.72
N GLU A 91 -8.00 -6.06 4.27
CA GLU A 91 -7.38 -7.05 5.17
C GLU A 91 -6.05 -6.53 5.74
N ALA A 92 -5.22 -5.89 4.90
CA ALA A 92 -3.97 -5.30 5.34
C ALA A 92 -4.21 -4.24 6.43
N HIS A 93 -5.17 -3.34 6.23
CA HIS A 93 -5.54 -2.36 7.25
C HIS A 93 -6.09 -3.00 8.51
N LYS A 94 -6.95 -4.01 8.39
CA LYS A 94 -7.50 -4.75 9.52
C LYS A 94 -6.40 -5.37 10.37
N LEU A 95 -5.51 -6.17 9.76
CA LEU A 95 -4.39 -6.82 10.44
C LEU A 95 -3.43 -5.79 11.08
N THR A 96 -3.23 -4.65 10.42
CA THR A 96 -2.40 -3.56 10.95
C THR A 96 -3.00 -2.97 12.23
N LEU A 97 -4.32 -2.81 12.30
CA LEU A 97 -4.96 -2.31 13.52
C LEU A 97 -4.96 -3.37 14.62
N GLU A 98 -5.14 -4.65 14.27
CA GLU A 98 -5.08 -5.77 15.20
C GLU A 98 -3.68 -5.95 15.82
N CYS A 99 -2.60 -5.67 15.07
CA CYS A 99 -1.22 -5.69 15.57
C CYS A 99 -0.84 -4.42 16.37
N GLY A 100 -1.75 -3.43 16.52
CA GLY A 100 -1.46 -2.13 17.14
C GLY A 100 -0.58 -1.19 16.29
N GLY A 101 -0.44 -1.47 15.00
CA GLY A 101 0.34 -0.69 14.06
C GLY A 101 -0.38 0.57 13.55
N CYS A 102 0.32 1.35 12.73
CA CYS A 102 -0.22 2.54 12.08
C CYS A 102 -0.65 2.24 10.65
N ALA A 103 -1.82 2.75 10.25
CA ALA A 103 -2.38 2.57 8.91
C ALA A 103 -2.70 3.93 8.26
N ILE A 104 -2.33 4.09 6.98
CA ILE A 104 -2.70 5.23 6.15
C ILE A 104 -3.55 4.73 4.98
N ALA A 105 -4.79 5.20 4.90
CA ALA A 105 -5.66 5.00 3.75
C ALA A 105 -5.55 6.20 2.79
N VAL A 106 -5.11 5.95 1.56
CA VAL A 106 -5.07 6.96 0.50
C VAL A 106 -6.34 6.83 -0.35
N LEU A 107 -7.21 7.82 -0.23
CA LEU A 107 -8.46 7.90 -0.97
C LEU A 107 -8.29 8.71 -2.26
N GLY A 108 -9.15 8.46 -3.24
CA GLY A 108 -9.15 9.16 -4.53
C GLY A 108 -9.66 8.28 -5.65
N TYR A 109 -10.15 8.91 -6.72
CA TYR A 109 -10.70 8.23 -7.89
C TYR A 109 -9.61 7.90 -8.93
N GLY A 110 -9.74 6.73 -9.55
CA GLY A 110 -8.90 6.30 -10.68
C GLY A 110 -7.50 5.79 -10.31
N THR A 111 -6.74 5.41 -11.34
CA THR A 111 -5.39 4.83 -11.21
C THR A 111 -4.33 5.84 -10.80
N GLN A 112 -4.61 7.14 -10.95
CA GLN A 112 -3.70 8.20 -10.51
C GLN A 112 -3.53 8.25 -9.00
N ARG A 113 -4.46 7.70 -8.21
CA ARG A 113 -4.32 7.62 -6.75
C ARG A 113 -3.14 6.72 -6.35
N ASN A 114 -2.85 5.67 -7.12
CA ASN A 114 -1.81 4.68 -6.78
C ASN A 114 -0.41 5.31 -6.70
N ARG A 115 -0.14 6.36 -7.47
CA ARG A 115 1.13 7.09 -7.41
C ARG A 115 1.38 7.72 -6.03
N ILE A 116 0.33 8.10 -5.31
CA ILE A 116 0.45 8.71 -3.98
C ILE A 116 0.77 7.61 -2.97
N VAL A 117 0.08 6.46 -3.05
CA VAL A 117 0.39 5.26 -2.24
C VAL A 117 1.86 4.88 -2.40
N VAL A 118 2.34 4.80 -3.65
CA VAL A 118 3.75 4.52 -3.93
C VAL A 118 4.66 5.65 -3.45
N GLY A 119 4.28 6.89 -3.69
CA GLY A 119 5.07 8.08 -3.37
C GLY A 119 5.39 8.22 -1.88
N ILE A 120 4.43 7.92 -0.99
CA ILE A 120 4.71 7.91 0.46
C ILE A 120 5.40 6.64 0.96
N SER A 121 5.46 5.58 0.15
CA SER A 121 5.97 4.28 0.59
C SER A 121 7.45 4.07 0.25
N ASP A 122 8.14 3.32 1.10
CA ASP A 122 9.54 2.94 0.90
C ASP A 122 9.65 1.62 0.16
N VAL A 123 8.74 0.70 0.47
CA VAL A 123 8.64 -0.63 -0.15
C VAL A 123 7.20 -0.89 -0.58
N ILE A 124 7.02 -1.61 -1.68
CA ILE A 124 5.71 -1.94 -2.23
C ILE A 124 5.52 -3.45 -2.19
N VAL A 125 4.48 -3.92 -1.52
CA VAL A 125 4.10 -5.33 -1.41
C VAL A 125 2.84 -5.57 -2.23
N VAL A 126 2.94 -6.45 -3.22
CA VAL A 126 1.81 -6.93 -4.02
C VAL A 126 1.43 -8.31 -3.51
N ALA A 127 0.31 -8.40 -2.79
CA ALA A 127 -0.10 -9.64 -2.13
C ALA A 127 -0.76 -10.62 -3.09
N GLU A 128 -1.68 -10.14 -3.92
CA GLU A 128 -2.33 -10.91 -4.98
C GLU A 128 -2.66 -9.97 -6.14
N ALA A 129 -2.54 -10.45 -7.36
CA ALA A 129 -2.81 -9.68 -8.57
C ALA A 129 -3.15 -10.66 -9.70
N GLY A 130 -4.27 -10.46 -10.39
CA GLY A 130 -4.49 -11.08 -11.70
C GLY A 130 -3.77 -10.33 -12.82
N GLU A 131 -3.72 -10.94 -14.01
CA GLU A 131 -2.99 -10.44 -15.19
C GLU A 131 -3.33 -9.00 -15.60
N LYS A 132 -4.57 -8.54 -15.37
CA LYS A 132 -5.05 -7.17 -15.66
C LYS A 132 -5.54 -6.44 -14.41
N SER A 133 -4.77 -6.50 -13.32
CA SER A 133 -5.16 -5.87 -12.06
C SER A 133 -4.66 -4.43 -11.89
N GLY A 134 -5.43 -3.60 -11.16
CA GLY A 134 -4.98 -2.27 -10.73
C GLY A 134 -3.73 -2.29 -9.85
N SER A 135 -3.40 -3.44 -9.27
CA SER A 135 -2.18 -3.65 -8.47
C SER A 135 -0.92 -3.67 -9.34
N LEU A 136 -1.00 -4.15 -10.59
CA LEU A 136 0.12 -4.04 -11.55
C LEU A 136 0.39 -2.60 -11.96
N ASN A 137 -0.64 -1.75 -12.02
CA ASN A 137 -0.44 -0.32 -12.20
C ASN A 137 0.35 0.29 -11.03
N THR A 138 0.08 -0.14 -9.79
CA THR A 138 0.85 0.28 -8.62
C THR A 138 2.31 -0.17 -8.72
N ALA A 139 2.57 -1.43 -9.12
CA ALA A 139 3.94 -1.91 -9.37
C ALA A 139 4.66 -1.12 -10.48
N SER A 140 3.95 -0.72 -11.53
CA SER A 140 4.49 0.13 -12.60
C SER A 140 4.91 1.51 -12.06
N TRP A 141 4.07 2.14 -11.22
CA TRP A 141 4.43 3.39 -10.54
C TRP A 141 5.64 3.22 -9.62
N ALA A 142 5.71 2.11 -8.88
CA ALA A 142 6.85 1.80 -8.02
C ALA A 142 8.16 1.76 -8.82
N ARG A 143 8.16 1.09 -9.96
CA ARG A 143 9.31 1.05 -10.86
C ARG A 143 9.69 2.43 -11.38
N ARG A 144 8.72 3.25 -11.81
CA ARG A 144 8.98 4.64 -12.25
C ARG A 144 9.59 5.51 -11.15
N MET A 145 9.24 5.24 -9.90
CA MET A 145 9.76 5.95 -8.72
C MET A 145 11.00 5.28 -8.11
N ASN A 146 11.56 4.26 -8.78
CA ASN A 146 12.69 3.45 -8.29
C ASN A 146 12.48 2.88 -6.87
N LYS A 147 11.24 2.45 -6.58
CA LYS A 147 10.87 1.84 -5.30
C LYS A 147 10.97 0.31 -5.40
N PRO A 148 11.57 -0.37 -4.41
CA PRO A 148 11.60 -1.82 -4.37
C PRO A 148 10.19 -2.41 -4.31
N VAL A 149 9.95 -3.41 -5.15
CA VAL A 149 8.69 -4.15 -5.23
C VAL A 149 8.92 -5.58 -4.76
N TYR A 150 8.01 -6.04 -3.93
CA TYR A 150 7.92 -7.37 -3.39
C TYR A 150 6.58 -7.97 -3.81
N ALA A 151 6.57 -9.23 -4.22
CA ALA A 151 5.34 -9.91 -4.64
C ALA A 151 5.24 -11.26 -3.91
N ILE A 152 4.07 -11.54 -3.35
CA ILE A 152 3.81 -12.83 -2.71
C ILE A 152 3.56 -13.85 -3.84
N PRO A 153 4.42 -14.87 -3.98
CA PRO A 153 4.19 -15.92 -4.97
C PRO A 153 2.95 -16.73 -4.60
N GLY A 154 2.28 -17.28 -5.60
CA GLY A 154 1.11 -18.13 -5.37
C GLY A 154 1.01 -19.28 -6.38
N SER A 155 -0.04 -20.08 -6.27
CA SER A 155 -0.26 -21.20 -7.18
C SER A 155 -0.29 -20.73 -8.64
N VAL A 156 0.43 -21.42 -9.52
CA VAL A 156 0.42 -21.16 -10.98
C VAL A 156 -0.95 -21.43 -11.62
N PHE A 157 -1.84 -22.14 -10.92
CA PHE A 157 -3.23 -22.39 -11.34
C PHE A 157 -4.22 -21.37 -10.77
N SER A 158 -3.76 -20.43 -9.94
CA SER A 158 -4.62 -19.40 -9.35
C SER A 158 -4.63 -18.14 -10.19
N PRO A 159 -5.79 -17.71 -10.73
CA PRO A 159 -5.88 -16.46 -11.47
C PRO A 159 -5.52 -15.21 -10.65
N THR A 160 -5.64 -15.27 -9.32
CA THR A 160 -5.25 -14.16 -8.43
C THR A 160 -3.74 -14.07 -8.19
N SER A 161 -2.97 -15.05 -8.67
CA SER A 161 -1.51 -15.12 -8.50
C SER A 161 -0.74 -14.91 -9.81
N GLU A 162 -1.41 -14.89 -10.97
CA GLU A 162 -0.77 -14.69 -12.27
C GLU A 162 0.08 -13.42 -12.31
N GLY A 163 -0.45 -12.30 -11.82
CA GLY A 163 0.23 -11.01 -11.81
C GLY A 163 1.41 -10.96 -10.83
N THR A 164 1.29 -11.56 -9.64
CA THR A 164 2.41 -11.62 -8.68
C THR A 164 3.52 -12.54 -9.19
N ASN A 165 3.16 -13.71 -9.70
CA ASN A 165 4.11 -14.65 -10.30
C ASN A 165 4.79 -14.04 -11.53
N TRP A 166 4.04 -13.33 -12.39
CA TRP A 166 4.59 -12.61 -13.53
C TRP A 166 5.59 -11.53 -13.11
N LEU A 167 5.26 -10.71 -12.09
CA LEU A 167 6.19 -9.70 -11.57
C LEU A 167 7.51 -10.33 -11.11
N VAL A 168 7.46 -11.47 -10.41
CA VAL A 168 8.65 -12.20 -9.97
C VAL A 168 9.42 -12.76 -11.17
N ALA A 169 8.74 -13.45 -12.09
CA ALA A 169 9.36 -14.07 -13.26
C ALA A 169 10.06 -13.07 -14.19
N GLN A 170 9.54 -11.85 -14.29
CA GLN A 170 10.14 -10.76 -15.08
C GLN A 170 11.25 -10.00 -14.33
N GLY A 171 11.59 -10.40 -13.10
CA GLY A 171 12.54 -9.67 -12.25
C GLY A 171 12.07 -8.26 -11.85
N LEU A 172 10.76 -8.01 -11.95
CA LEU A 172 10.15 -6.72 -11.59
C LEU A 172 9.81 -6.62 -10.11
N ALA A 173 9.73 -7.75 -9.42
CA ALA A 173 9.58 -7.85 -7.98
C ALA A 173 10.46 -8.95 -7.40
N LYS A 174 10.90 -8.78 -6.16
CA LYS A 174 11.49 -9.87 -5.38
C LYS A 174 10.36 -10.72 -4.80
N ALA A 175 10.54 -12.04 -4.77
CA ALA A 175 9.59 -12.92 -4.10
C ALA A 175 9.57 -12.61 -2.60
N LEU A 176 8.38 -12.38 -2.04
CA LEU A 176 8.18 -12.19 -0.62
C LEU A 176 7.63 -13.47 0.00
N THR A 177 8.40 -14.04 0.90
CA THR A 177 8.03 -15.25 1.64
C THR A 177 8.04 -14.96 3.13
N VAL A 178 7.38 -15.81 3.91
CA VAL A 178 7.29 -15.66 5.38
C VAL A 178 8.56 -16.12 6.10
N THR A 179 9.42 -16.86 5.43
CA THR A 179 10.69 -17.37 5.94
C THR A 179 11.77 -16.31 5.76
N GLU A 180 12.55 -16.05 6.81
CA GLU A 180 13.74 -15.22 6.69
C GLU A 180 14.78 -15.96 5.84
N SER A 181 15.42 -15.25 4.92
CA SER A 181 16.63 -15.76 4.28
C SER A 181 17.70 -15.85 5.37
N GLN A 182 18.18 -17.06 5.63
CA GLN A 182 19.36 -17.30 6.50
C GLN A 182 20.58 -16.57 5.95
#